data_AF-A0A2W5ZS76-F1
#
_entry.id   AF-A0A2W5ZS76-F1
#
_cell.length_a   1.000
_cell.length_b   1.000
_cell.length_c   1.000
_cell.angle_alpha   90.00
_cell.angle_beta   90.00
_cell.angle_gamma   90.00
#
_symmetry.space_group_name_H-M   'P 1'
#
loop_
_entity.id
_entity.type
_entity.pdbx_description
1 polymer ?
#
loop_
_entity_poly.entity_id
_entity_poly.type
_entity_poly.pdbx_seq_one_letter_code
_entity_poly.pdbx_strand_id
1 'polypeptide(L)'
;MGRRCPGGRNRQRRLGQRLAKLAADARLGGKGRRALLRTQPRRPGHVRPGRSVDWRLAADRAGVGPGEVFRRYLRAYGPATADHFGQWFDLAPRAARRVAADMRGELAEVSVEGQPLLLPAEDADADAGPAGGSVRLLPHFDCYLRGFHPRTQLVGGHGDRAAGGTGRFPVLLVDGRVAGVWERRQRGRRLEVRVDVFGRLGRQQSRQLQMEAARIGAFDEIEAELTTGPVEVNAHL
;
A
#
# COMPACT_ATOMS: atom_id res chain seq x y z
N MET A 1 69.63 -13.64 -4.73
CA MET A 1 69.24 -14.04 -3.36
C MET A 1 68.41 -12.89 -2.79
N GLY A 2 67.08 -12.94 -2.68
CA GLY A 2 66.26 -13.83 -1.83
C GLY A 2 66.28 -13.27 -0.40
N ARG A 3 65.18 -12.93 0.29
CA ARG A 3 63.79 -13.41 0.24
C ARG A 3 62.84 -12.35 0.84
N ARG A 4 61.63 -12.17 0.27
CA ARG A 4 60.50 -11.47 0.92
C ARG A 4 59.58 -12.51 1.58
N CYS A 5 59.21 -12.28 2.84
CA CYS A 5 58.22 -13.07 3.58
C CYS A 5 56.77 -12.76 3.11
N PRO A 6 55.90 -13.76 2.84
CA PRO A 6 54.48 -13.56 2.61
C PRO A 6 53.65 -14.10 3.79
N GLY A 7 52.92 -13.24 4.51
CA GLY A 7 52.16 -13.71 5.70
C GLY A 7 50.90 -12.94 6.13
N GLY A 8 50.48 -11.88 5.43
CA GLY A 8 49.40 -11.00 5.95
C GLY A 8 48.00 -11.16 5.35
N ARG A 9 47.86 -11.74 4.15
CA ARG A 9 46.59 -11.63 3.38
C ARG A 9 45.61 -12.81 3.51
N ASN A 10 45.97 -13.88 4.21
CA ASN A 10 45.18 -15.13 4.18
C ASN A 10 44.19 -15.32 5.36
N ARG A 11 44.24 -14.49 6.42
CA ARG A 11 43.24 -14.55 7.52
C ARG A 11 41.96 -13.76 7.24
N GLN A 12 42.04 -12.63 6.52
CA GLN A 12 40.85 -11.85 6.15
C GLN A 12 39.99 -12.52 5.05
N ARG A 13 40.59 -13.34 4.18
CA ARG A 13 39.82 -14.11 3.17
C ARG A 13 38.99 -15.26 3.77
N ARG A 14 39.39 -15.83 4.92
CA ARG A 14 38.65 -16.92 5.57
C ARG A 14 37.47 -16.46 6.44
N LEU A 15 37.45 -15.20 6.88
CA LEU A 15 36.28 -14.61 7.56
C LEU A 15 35.16 -14.25 6.56
N GLY A 16 35.53 -13.69 5.40
CA GLY A 16 34.58 -13.37 4.33
C GLY A 16 33.88 -14.59 3.72
N GLN A 17 34.58 -15.72 3.64
CA GLN A 17 34.00 -16.98 3.12
C GLN A 17 33.07 -17.70 4.12
N ARG A 18 33.18 -17.43 5.43
CA ARG A 18 32.24 -17.95 6.45
C ARG A 18 30.94 -17.13 6.55
N LEU A 19 30.98 -15.82 6.26
CA LEU A 19 29.77 -14.99 6.18
C LEU A 19 28.96 -15.23 4.89
N ALA A 20 29.64 -15.56 3.78
CA ALA A 20 28.96 -15.96 2.54
C ALA A 20 28.19 -17.29 2.67
N LYS A 21 28.64 -18.21 3.53
CA LYS A 21 27.96 -19.50 3.77
C LYS A 21 26.73 -19.35 4.68
N LEU A 22 26.75 -18.42 5.64
CA LEU A 22 25.59 -18.07 6.47
C LEU A 22 24.48 -17.33 5.70
N ALA A 23 24.81 -16.64 4.60
CA ALA A 23 23.81 -16.06 3.69
C ALA A 23 23.23 -17.09 2.70
N ALA A 24 23.90 -18.22 2.46
CA ALA A 24 23.44 -19.27 1.56
C ALA A 24 22.45 -20.25 2.21
N ASP A 25 22.56 -20.48 3.53
CA ASP A 25 21.72 -21.43 4.27
C ASP A 25 20.43 -20.81 4.84
N ALA A 26 20.19 -19.50 4.64
CA ALA A 26 18.89 -18.88 4.84
C ALA A 26 17.92 -19.11 3.65
N ARG A 27 18.18 -20.13 2.82
CA ARG A 27 17.19 -20.74 1.94
C ARG A 27 16.32 -21.69 2.76
N LEU A 28 15.47 -21.13 3.62
CA LEU A 28 14.39 -21.89 4.26
C LEU A 28 13.05 -21.39 3.73
N GLY A 29 12.52 -22.18 2.80
CA GLY A 29 11.11 -22.59 2.76
C GLY A 29 10.06 -21.51 2.55
N GLY A 30 9.91 -21.05 1.30
CA GLY A 30 8.68 -20.39 0.87
C GLY A 30 8.64 -20.31 -0.64
N LYS A 31 7.73 -21.05 -1.29
CA LYS A 31 7.43 -20.96 -2.73
C LYS A 31 6.71 -19.64 -3.07
N GLY A 32 7.21 -18.50 -2.60
CA GLY A 32 6.75 -17.17 -3.00
C GLY A 32 7.43 -16.79 -4.31
N ARG A 33 6.68 -16.86 -5.43
CA ARG A 33 7.17 -16.45 -6.74
C ARG A 33 7.48 -14.94 -6.71
N ARG A 34 8.77 -14.61 -6.64
CA ARG A 34 9.31 -13.26 -6.81
C ARG A 34 9.03 -12.76 -8.22
N ALA A 35 8.13 -11.79 -8.37
CA ALA A 35 7.99 -11.04 -9.62
C ALA A 35 7.48 -9.63 -9.35
N LEU A 36 8.39 -8.67 -9.23
CA LEU A 36 8.09 -7.27 -9.58
C LEU A 36 8.58 -7.07 -11.01
N LEU A 37 7.63 -6.91 -11.92
CA LEU A 37 7.87 -6.66 -13.34
C LEU A 37 8.25 -5.19 -13.51
N ARG A 38 9.45 -4.93 -14.05
CA ARG A 38 9.76 -3.61 -14.61
C ARG A 38 9.13 -3.53 -15.99
N THR A 39 8.10 -2.70 -16.15
CA THR A 39 7.50 -2.45 -17.46
C THR A 39 8.46 -1.58 -18.28
N GLN A 40 8.87 -2.07 -19.45
CA GLN A 40 9.46 -1.22 -20.49
C GLN A 40 8.34 -0.78 -21.46
N PRO A 41 8.36 0.46 -21.99
CA PRO A 41 7.47 0.85 -23.08
C PRO A 41 8.03 0.29 -24.41
N ARG A 42 7.33 -0.21 -25.43
CA ARG A 42 5.98 -0.76 -25.69
C ARG A 42 6.07 -1.59 -27.00
N ARG A 43 5.27 -2.66 -27.12
CA ARG A 43 4.36 -2.94 -28.27
C ARG A 43 3.04 -3.43 -27.63
N PRO A 44 1.85 -3.12 -28.19
CA PRO A 44 0.59 -3.58 -27.61
C PRO A 44 0.56 -5.11 -27.55
N GLY A 45 0.27 -5.69 -26.39
CA GLY A 45 -0.11 -7.10 -26.26
C GLY A 45 0.86 -8.05 -25.56
N HIS A 46 2.09 -7.67 -25.22
CA HIS A 46 3.02 -8.60 -24.53
C HIS A 46 3.86 -7.90 -23.45
N VAL A 47 3.64 -8.28 -22.19
CA VAL A 47 4.56 -7.98 -21.09
C VAL A 47 5.66 -9.04 -21.10
N ARG A 48 6.88 -8.68 -21.52
CA ARG A 48 8.06 -9.51 -21.25
C ARG A 48 8.49 -9.25 -19.81
N PRO A 49 8.63 -10.27 -18.95
CA PRO A 49 9.31 -10.11 -17.68
C PRO A 49 10.76 -9.69 -17.93
N GLY A 50 11.06 -8.40 -17.81
CA GLY A 50 12.43 -7.93 -17.64
C GLY A 50 13.00 -8.47 -16.33
N ARG A 51 14.34 -8.39 -16.17
CA ARG A 51 15.05 -8.80 -14.93
C ARG A 51 14.28 -8.30 -13.71
N SER A 52 13.93 -9.22 -12.81
CA SER A 52 13.32 -8.91 -11.53
C SER A 52 14.20 -7.91 -10.79
N VAL A 53 13.65 -6.73 -10.53
CA VAL A 53 14.27 -5.80 -9.59
C VAL A 53 13.67 -6.14 -8.23
N ASP A 54 14.47 -6.75 -7.37
CA ASP A 54 14.14 -6.81 -5.96
C ASP A 54 14.10 -5.36 -5.45
N TRP A 55 12.94 -4.88 -5.00
CA TRP A 55 12.82 -3.52 -4.50
C TRP A 55 13.80 -3.27 -3.33
N ARG A 56 14.20 -4.33 -2.61
CA ARG A 56 15.24 -4.27 -1.58
C ARG A 56 16.61 -3.94 -2.18
N LEU A 57 16.94 -4.51 -3.34
CA LEU A 57 18.14 -4.14 -4.10
C LEU A 57 18.04 -2.72 -4.69
N ALA A 58 16.83 -2.25 -5.03
CA ALA A 58 16.62 -0.89 -5.49
C ALA A 58 16.77 0.13 -4.35
N ALA A 59 16.22 -0.17 -3.16
CA ALA A 59 16.35 0.65 -1.96
C ALA A 59 17.81 0.71 -1.49
N ASP A 60 18.51 -0.42 -1.44
CA ASP A 60 19.93 -0.51 -1.10
C ASP A 60 20.81 0.31 -2.06
N ARG A 61 20.56 0.20 -3.38
CA ARG A 61 21.24 1.03 -4.40
C ARG A 61 20.94 2.52 -4.28
N ALA A 62 19.75 2.88 -3.81
CA ALA A 62 19.38 4.25 -3.54
C ALA A 62 19.90 4.76 -2.18
N GLY A 63 20.60 3.92 -1.40
CA GLY A 63 21.06 4.25 -0.05
C GLY A 63 19.93 4.33 0.98
N VAL A 64 18.73 3.82 0.66
CA VAL A 64 17.56 3.86 1.53
C VAL A 64 17.49 2.55 2.32
N GLY A 65 17.77 2.62 3.62
CA GLY A 65 17.67 1.47 4.51
C GLY A 65 16.21 1.03 4.75
N PRO A 66 15.98 -0.24 5.16
CA PRO A 66 14.64 -0.75 5.46
C PRO A 66 13.85 0.07 6.49
N GLY A 67 14.54 0.73 7.42
CA GLY A 67 13.89 1.60 8.41
C GLY A 67 13.24 2.84 7.79
N GLU A 68 13.90 3.49 6.82
CA GLU A 68 13.30 4.63 6.12
C GLU A 68 12.08 4.20 5.28
N VAL A 69 12.10 3.00 4.70
CA VAL A 69 10.93 2.44 4.00
C VAL A 69 9.78 2.18 4.99
N PHE A 70 10.08 1.67 6.18
CA PHE A 70 9.07 1.47 7.21
C PHE A 70 8.50 2.79 7.72
N ARG A 71 9.33 3.81 7.97
CA ARG A 71 8.88 5.16 8.33
C ARG A 71 7.89 5.74 7.30
N ARG A 72 8.25 5.68 6.01
CA ARG A 72 7.36 6.16 4.92
C ARG A 72 6.06 5.37 4.83
N TYR A 73 6.12 4.06 5.05
CA TYR A 73 4.92 3.23 5.12
C TYR A 73 4.00 3.69 6.26
N LEU A 74 4.53 3.91 7.46
CA LEU A 74 3.74 4.39 8.60
C LEU A 74 3.18 5.80 8.38
N ARG A 75 3.91 6.71 7.74
CA ARG A 75 3.36 8.02 7.37
C ARG A 75 2.22 7.96 6.36
N ALA A 76 2.25 6.97 5.46
CA ALA A 76 1.23 6.83 4.41
C ALA A 76 0.01 6.02 4.84
N TYR A 77 0.19 5.01 5.69
CA TYR A 77 -0.82 4.00 6.00
C TYR A 77 -0.93 3.67 7.50
N GLY A 78 -0.10 4.31 8.34
CA GLY A 78 -0.15 4.14 9.78
C GLY A 78 -1.33 4.88 10.41
N PRO A 79 -1.61 4.62 11.71
CA PRO A 79 -0.91 3.69 12.60
C PRO A 79 -1.02 2.22 12.14
N ALA A 80 0.06 1.45 12.24
CA ALA A 80 0.09 0.05 11.77
C ALA A 80 1.08 -0.84 12.55
N THR A 81 0.95 -2.16 12.43
CA THR A 81 1.90 -3.11 13.01
C THR A 81 3.06 -3.40 12.05
N ALA A 82 4.16 -3.95 12.58
CA ALA A 82 5.23 -4.50 11.75
C ALA A 82 4.74 -5.62 10.81
N ASP A 83 3.73 -6.39 11.23
CA ASP A 83 3.17 -7.47 10.42
C ASP A 83 2.34 -6.91 9.24
N HIS A 84 1.65 -5.77 9.39
CA HIS A 84 1.01 -5.07 8.27
C HIS A 84 2.04 -4.60 7.23
N PHE A 85 3.15 -4.02 7.68
CA PHE A 85 4.28 -3.67 6.81
C PHE A 85 4.85 -4.90 6.09
N GLY A 86 5.00 -6.01 6.81
CA GLY A 86 5.43 -7.27 6.23
C GLY A 86 4.48 -7.80 5.17
N GLN A 87 3.17 -7.72 5.40
CA GLN A 87 2.15 -8.09 4.42
C GLN A 87 2.21 -7.20 3.16
N TRP A 88 2.42 -5.90 3.34
CA TRP A 88 2.49 -4.94 2.23
C TRP A 88 3.64 -5.23 1.26
N PHE A 89 4.82 -5.53 1.82
CA PHE A 89 6.06 -5.72 1.05
C PHE A 89 6.47 -7.18 0.82
N ASP A 90 5.58 -8.13 1.16
CA ASP A 90 5.85 -9.58 1.11
C ASP A 90 7.15 -9.95 1.85
N LEU A 91 7.25 -9.50 3.11
CA LEU A 91 8.33 -9.83 4.02
C LEU A 91 7.94 -11.01 4.91
N ALA A 92 8.93 -11.85 5.24
CA ALA A 92 8.76 -12.79 6.34
C ALA A 92 8.48 -12.00 7.64
N PRO A 93 7.53 -12.43 8.50
CA PRO A 93 7.17 -11.69 9.72
C PRO A 93 8.37 -11.34 10.60
N ARG A 94 9.33 -12.27 10.74
CA ARG A 94 10.58 -12.03 11.48
C ARG A 94 11.41 -10.89 10.91
N ALA A 95 11.45 -10.72 9.59
CA ALA A 95 12.18 -9.64 8.94
C ALA A 95 11.51 -8.30 9.19
N ALA A 96 10.18 -8.22 9.08
CA ALA A 96 9.43 -7.01 9.35
C ALA A 96 9.56 -6.55 10.82
N ARG A 97 9.43 -7.50 11.76
CA ARG A 97 9.61 -7.22 13.20
C ARG A 97 11.04 -6.76 13.54
N ARG A 98 12.05 -7.29 12.84
CA ARG A 98 13.43 -6.80 13.01
C ARG A 98 13.58 -5.34 12.60
N VAL A 99 12.98 -4.93 11.48
CA VAL A 99 12.99 -3.52 11.05
C VAL A 99 12.36 -2.62 12.11
N ALA A 100 11.21 -3.01 12.67
CA ALA A 100 10.57 -2.26 13.74
C ALA A 100 11.43 -2.19 15.02
N ALA A 101 12.06 -3.29 15.43
CA ALA A 101 12.93 -3.34 16.61
C ALA A 101 14.20 -2.47 16.46
N ASP A 102 14.76 -2.43 15.25
CA ASP A 102 15.90 -1.57 14.91
C ASP A 102 15.52 -0.08 15.01
N MET A 103 14.24 0.26 14.78
CA MET A 103 13.68 1.62 14.85
C MET A 103 12.98 1.97 16.18
N ARG A 104 13.02 1.12 17.20
CA ARG A 104 12.21 1.28 18.42
C ARG A 104 12.29 2.66 19.12
N GLY A 105 13.41 3.37 18.98
CA GLY A 105 13.61 4.70 19.58
C GLY A 105 13.02 5.84 18.76
N GLU A 106 12.46 5.54 17.59
CA GLU A 106 11.91 6.50 16.61
C GLU A 106 10.42 6.26 16.36
N LEU A 107 9.83 5.31 17.07
CA LEU A 107 8.43 4.91 16.93
C LEU A 107 7.69 5.15 18.25
N ALA A 108 6.46 5.65 18.14
CA ALA A 108 5.51 5.68 19.24
C ALA A 108 4.51 4.54 19.09
N GLU A 109 4.12 3.94 20.22
CA GLU A 109 3.00 3.03 20.27
C GLU A 109 1.72 3.82 20.58
N VAL A 110 0.68 3.59 19.79
CA VAL A 110 -0.65 4.18 19.98
C VAL A 110 -1.69 3.07 20.07
N SER A 111 -2.75 3.31 20.84
CA SER A 111 -3.88 2.39 20.91
C SER A 111 -5.02 2.92 20.04
N VAL A 112 -5.43 2.13 19.04
CA VAL A 112 -6.62 2.41 18.22
C VAL A 112 -7.60 1.28 18.44
N GLU A 113 -8.76 1.59 19.05
CA GLU A 113 -9.79 0.58 19.37
C GLU A 113 -9.23 -0.60 20.18
N GLY A 114 -8.32 -0.32 21.12
CA GLY A 114 -7.66 -1.33 21.95
C GLY A 114 -6.59 -2.15 21.24
N GLN A 115 -6.27 -1.87 19.98
CA GLN A 115 -5.17 -2.51 19.26
C GLN A 115 -3.90 -1.66 19.35
N PRO A 116 -2.76 -2.24 19.80
CA PRO A 116 -1.48 -1.55 19.80
C PRO A 116 -0.94 -1.45 18.37
N LEU A 117 -0.64 -0.23 17.95
CA LEU A 117 -0.13 0.10 16.62
C LEU A 117 1.07 1.05 16.72
N LEU A 118 1.88 1.12 15.67
CA LEU A 118 3.07 1.96 15.62
C LEU A 118 2.84 3.16 14.71
N LEU A 119 3.40 4.30 15.10
CA LEU A 119 3.57 5.53 14.31
C LEU A 119 5.01 6.04 14.45
N PRO A 120 5.49 6.88 13.52
CA PRO A 120 6.70 7.68 13.78
C PRO A 120 6.48 8.53 15.03
N ALA A 121 7.46 8.54 15.95
CA ALA A 121 7.30 9.24 17.23
C ALA A 121 7.03 10.75 17.07
N GLU A 122 7.59 11.35 16.01
CA GLU A 122 7.37 12.75 15.64
C GLU A 122 5.93 13.07 15.19
N ASP A 123 5.17 12.05 14.77
CA ASP A 123 3.77 12.19 14.33
C ASP A 123 2.78 11.82 15.45
N ALA A 124 3.26 11.39 16.63
CA ALA A 124 2.41 10.89 17.71
C ALA A 124 1.52 11.97 18.34
N ASP A 125 2.04 13.19 18.42
CA ASP A 125 1.33 14.37 18.97
C ASP A 125 0.76 15.27 17.86
N ALA A 126 0.78 14.81 16.60
CA ALA A 126 0.22 15.60 15.51
C ALA A 126 -1.29 15.71 15.68
N ASP A 127 -1.80 16.95 15.77
CA ASP A 127 -3.23 17.21 15.72
C ASP A 127 -3.78 16.70 14.38
N ALA A 128 -4.48 15.56 14.43
CA ALA A 128 -5.34 15.15 13.34
C ALA A 128 -6.43 16.22 13.24
N GLY A 129 -6.28 17.15 12.29
CA GLY A 129 -7.24 18.22 12.04
C GLY A 129 -8.68 17.68 11.92
N PRO A 130 -9.69 18.56 11.91
CA PRO A 130 -11.08 18.17 12.06
C PRO A 130 -11.47 17.02 11.12
N ALA A 131 -11.76 15.86 11.71
CA ALA A 131 -12.24 14.69 11.00
C ALA A 131 -13.71 14.93 10.64
N GLY A 132 -13.99 15.30 9.40
CA GLY A 132 -15.38 15.42 8.97
C GLY A 132 -15.61 16.07 7.62
N GLY A 133 -16.67 15.62 6.97
CA GLY A 133 -17.11 16.11 5.68
C GLY A 133 -16.09 15.88 4.56
N SER A 134 -15.36 14.76 4.54
CA SER A 134 -14.56 14.37 3.37
C SER A 134 -15.31 13.34 2.54
N VAL A 135 -15.40 13.56 1.23
CA VAL A 135 -15.97 12.59 0.28
C VAL A 135 -14.92 12.28 -0.79
N ARG A 136 -14.67 10.99 -1.06
CA ARG A 136 -13.73 10.52 -2.11
C ARG A 136 -14.33 9.39 -2.92
N LEU A 137 -14.16 9.43 -4.24
CA LEU A 137 -14.44 8.29 -5.12
C LEU A 137 -13.12 7.58 -5.45
N LEU A 138 -12.87 6.46 -4.77
CA LEU A 138 -11.64 5.69 -4.98
C LEU A 138 -11.82 4.66 -6.09
N PRO A 139 -10.88 4.56 -7.04
CA PRO A 139 -10.94 3.60 -8.14
C PRO A 139 -10.69 2.16 -7.67
N HIS A 140 -10.81 1.23 -8.61
CA HIS A 140 -10.36 -0.16 -8.41
C HIS A 140 -8.91 -0.20 -7.93
N PHE A 141 -8.64 -1.09 -6.97
CA PHE A 141 -7.32 -1.39 -6.41
C PHE A 141 -6.60 -0.19 -5.78
N ASP A 142 -7.34 0.81 -5.33
CA ASP A 142 -6.76 1.94 -4.60
C ASP A 142 -5.99 1.46 -3.35
N CYS A 143 -4.79 2.03 -3.16
CA CYS A 143 -3.88 1.64 -2.09
C CYS A 143 -4.44 1.92 -0.69
N TYR A 144 -5.34 2.90 -0.55
CA TYR A 144 -5.99 3.22 0.71
C TYR A 144 -6.73 2.00 1.29
N LEU A 145 -7.48 1.28 0.45
CA LEU A 145 -8.22 0.07 0.86
C LEU A 145 -7.29 -1.07 1.30
N ARG A 146 -6.10 -1.13 0.71
CA ARG A 146 -5.12 -2.19 0.96
C ARG A 146 -4.30 -1.91 2.22
N GLY A 147 -3.94 -0.65 2.45
CA GLY A 147 -3.00 -0.21 3.47
C GLY A 147 -3.65 0.19 4.79
N PHE A 148 -4.95 0.48 4.82
CA PHE A 148 -5.63 0.87 6.04
C PHE A 148 -5.83 -0.32 7.02
N HIS A 149 -5.55 -0.09 8.30
CA HIS A 149 -5.76 -1.06 9.38
C HIS A 149 -6.29 -0.38 10.66
N PRO A 150 -7.17 -1.04 11.44
CA PRO A 150 -7.83 -2.32 11.14
C PRO A 150 -8.92 -2.16 10.08
N ARG A 151 -9.02 -3.12 9.14
CA ARG A 151 -9.94 -3.03 8.00
C ARG A 151 -11.42 -2.97 8.37
N THR A 152 -11.81 -3.58 9.49
CA THR A 152 -13.19 -3.54 9.98
C THR A 152 -13.68 -2.11 10.23
N GLN A 153 -12.78 -1.18 10.58
CA GLN A 153 -13.12 0.24 10.74
C GLN A 153 -13.32 0.96 9.40
N LEU A 154 -12.66 0.49 8.34
CA LEU A 154 -12.79 1.04 7.00
C LEU A 154 -14.10 0.61 6.33
N VAL A 155 -14.40 -0.70 6.32
CA VAL A 155 -15.55 -1.26 5.58
C VAL A 155 -16.82 -1.40 6.43
N GLY A 156 -16.69 -1.35 7.76
CA GLY A 156 -17.80 -1.60 8.68
C GLY A 156 -18.50 -2.94 8.39
N GLY A 157 -19.83 -2.94 8.46
CA GLY A 157 -20.66 -4.09 8.13
C GLY A 157 -20.84 -4.35 6.63
N HIS A 158 -20.12 -3.64 5.75
CA HIS A 158 -20.32 -3.70 4.30
C HIS A 158 -19.23 -4.48 3.55
N GLY A 159 -18.45 -5.32 4.25
CA GLY A 159 -17.31 -6.06 3.69
C GLY A 159 -17.64 -6.81 2.39
N ASP A 160 -18.78 -7.51 2.35
CA ASP A 160 -19.19 -8.30 1.18
C ASP A 160 -19.57 -7.44 -0.03
N ARG A 161 -20.11 -6.23 0.21
CA ARG A 161 -20.55 -5.31 -0.85
C ARG A 161 -19.42 -4.44 -1.39
N ALA A 162 -18.42 -4.11 -0.57
CA ALA A 162 -17.41 -3.11 -0.92
C ALA A 162 -15.99 -3.65 -1.12
N ALA A 163 -15.60 -4.78 -0.51
CA ALA A 163 -14.31 -5.40 -0.77
C ALA A 163 -14.12 -6.69 0.03
N GLY A 164 -14.02 -7.82 -0.67
CA GLY A 164 -13.37 -9.05 -0.17
C GLY A 164 -11.85 -8.88 -0.02
N GLY A 165 -11.39 -7.86 0.71
CA GLY A 165 -10.00 -7.65 1.12
C GLY A 165 -8.99 -7.23 0.05
N THR A 166 -9.39 -7.09 -1.22
CA THR A 166 -8.47 -6.84 -2.35
C THR A 166 -8.55 -5.44 -2.95
N GLY A 167 -9.54 -4.62 -2.56
CA GLY A 167 -9.84 -3.35 -3.23
C GLY A 167 -10.46 -3.55 -4.61
N ARG A 168 -11.13 -4.69 -4.83
CA ARG A 168 -11.65 -5.09 -6.15
C ARG A 168 -12.68 -4.14 -6.73
N PHE A 169 -13.43 -3.43 -5.90
CA PHE A 169 -14.50 -2.53 -6.34
C PHE A 169 -14.14 -1.07 -6.07
N PRO A 170 -14.56 -0.13 -6.92
CA PRO A 170 -14.44 1.28 -6.64
C PRO A 170 -15.37 1.64 -5.49
N VAL A 171 -14.87 2.38 -4.52
CA VAL A 171 -15.62 2.71 -3.30
C VAL A 171 -15.86 4.21 -3.18
N LEU A 172 -17.01 4.54 -2.60
CA LEU A 172 -17.27 5.84 -2.03
C LEU A 172 -16.74 5.86 -0.60
N LEU A 173 -15.86 6.80 -0.30
CA LEU A 173 -15.51 7.13 1.08
C LEU A 173 -16.26 8.35 1.57
N VAL A 174 -16.72 8.29 2.81
CA VAL A 174 -17.17 9.42 3.61
C VAL A 174 -16.40 9.37 4.92
N ASP A 175 -15.67 10.44 5.24
CA ASP A 175 -14.89 10.56 6.48
C ASP A 175 -13.91 9.41 6.69
N GLY A 176 -13.23 9.05 5.59
CA GLY A 176 -12.25 7.97 5.56
C GLY A 176 -12.83 6.55 5.61
N ARG A 177 -14.17 6.41 5.70
CA ARG A 177 -14.86 5.12 5.80
C ARG A 177 -15.66 4.83 4.53
N VAL A 178 -15.77 3.55 4.18
CA VAL A 178 -16.57 3.12 3.04
C VAL A 178 -18.05 3.39 3.32
N ALA A 179 -18.67 4.16 2.44
CA ALA A 179 -20.08 4.54 2.50
C ALA A 179 -20.86 4.11 1.25
N GLY A 180 -20.22 3.42 0.31
CA GLY A 180 -20.84 2.95 -0.91
C GLY A 180 -19.85 2.37 -1.91
N VAL A 181 -20.38 1.98 -3.05
CA VAL A 181 -19.61 1.56 -4.23
C VAL A 181 -20.01 2.40 -5.43
N TRP A 182 -19.14 2.48 -6.43
CA TRP A 182 -19.45 3.22 -7.64
C TRP A 182 -18.94 2.52 -8.88
N GLU A 183 -19.54 2.87 -10.01
CA GLU A 183 -19.07 2.48 -11.34
C GLU A 183 -19.00 3.72 -12.25
N ARG A 184 -18.23 3.60 -13.32
CA ARG A 184 -18.25 4.57 -14.40
C ARG A 184 -18.43 3.91 -15.74
N ARG A 185 -19.17 4.56 -16.64
CA ARG A 185 -19.38 4.10 -18.01
C ARG A 185 -19.27 5.30 -18.94
N GLN A 186 -18.37 5.21 -19.91
CA GLN A 186 -18.29 6.24 -20.95
C GLN A 186 -19.32 5.93 -22.05
N ARG A 187 -20.15 6.93 -22.39
CA ARG A 187 -21.13 6.88 -23.47
C ARG A 187 -20.88 8.07 -24.41
N GLY A 188 -20.18 7.80 -25.51
CA GLY A 188 -19.77 8.85 -26.45
C GLY A 188 -18.90 9.90 -25.78
N ARG A 189 -19.40 11.14 -25.69
CA ARG A 189 -18.71 12.30 -25.07
C ARG A 189 -19.16 12.59 -23.63
N ARG A 190 -19.84 11.65 -22.98
CA ARG A 190 -20.26 11.76 -21.57
C ARG A 190 -19.71 10.61 -20.75
N LEU A 191 -19.38 10.91 -19.50
CA LEU A 191 -18.99 9.93 -18.50
C LEU A 191 -20.10 9.78 -17.47
N GLU A 192 -20.82 8.67 -17.50
CA GLU A 192 -21.79 8.34 -16.47
C GLU A 192 -21.04 7.83 -15.24
N VAL A 193 -21.22 8.50 -14.10
CA VAL A 193 -20.72 8.05 -12.78
C VAL A 193 -21.94 7.66 -11.95
N ARG A 194 -22.05 6.39 -11.60
CA ARG A 194 -23.15 5.87 -10.78
C ARG A 194 -22.64 5.45 -9.41
N VAL A 195 -23.33 5.87 -8.35
CA VAL A 195 -22.94 5.60 -6.97
C VAL A 195 -24.08 4.93 -6.21
N ASP A 196 -23.81 3.76 -5.64
CA ASP A 196 -24.67 3.05 -4.69
C ASP A 196 -24.21 3.39 -3.27
N VAL A 197 -24.99 4.24 -2.60
CA VAL A 197 -24.71 4.71 -1.24
C VAL A 197 -25.36 3.78 -0.23
N PHE A 198 -24.60 3.28 0.74
CA PHE A 198 -25.09 2.35 1.77
C PHE A 198 -25.93 3.00 2.88
N GLY A 199 -26.03 4.33 2.88
CA GLY A 199 -26.78 5.12 3.84
C GLY A 199 -27.33 6.39 3.20
N ARG A 200 -27.32 7.51 3.95
CA ARG A 200 -27.76 8.82 3.46
C ARG A 200 -26.60 9.80 3.49
N LEU A 201 -26.50 10.62 2.44
CA LEU A 201 -25.56 11.74 2.39
C LEU A 201 -26.28 13.02 2.80
N GLY A 202 -25.66 13.81 3.66
CA GLY A 202 -26.10 15.18 3.94
C GLY A 202 -25.81 16.11 2.77
N ARG A 203 -26.39 17.33 2.79
CA ARG A 203 -26.26 18.31 1.70
C ARG A 203 -24.80 18.60 1.32
N GLN A 204 -23.91 18.74 2.30
CA GLN A 204 -22.48 18.99 2.06
C GLN A 204 -21.80 17.80 1.39
N GLN A 205 -22.05 16.57 1.88
CA GLN A 205 -21.50 15.35 1.30
C GLN A 205 -22.00 15.14 -0.13
N SER A 206 -23.28 15.40 -0.41
CA SER A 206 -23.82 15.34 -1.78
C SER A 206 -23.13 16.33 -2.73
N ARG A 207 -22.87 17.56 -2.28
CA ARG A 207 -22.12 18.55 -3.07
C ARG A 207 -20.69 18.08 -3.33
N GLN A 208 -20.01 17.53 -2.34
CA GLN A 208 -18.67 17.00 -2.53
C GLN A 208 -18.64 15.78 -3.44
N LEU A 209 -19.65 14.90 -3.38
CA LEU A 209 -19.79 13.79 -4.31
C LEU A 209 -19.91 14.27 -5.75
N GLN A 210 -20.69 15.34 -6.00
CA GLN A 210 -20.76 15.98 -7.32
C GLN A 210 -19.39 16.51 -7.77
N MET A 211 -18.62 17.12 -6.85
CA MET A 211 -17.26 17.59 -7.16
C MET A 211 -16.27 16.45 -7.44
N GLU A 212 -16.39 15.31 -6.76
CA GLU A 212 -15.59 14.11 -7.04
C GLU A 212 -15.90 13.55 -8.43
N ALA A 213 -17.18 13.42 -8.79
CA ALA A 213 -17.60 12.96 -10.11
C ALA A 213 -17.08 13.89 -11.22
N ALA A 214 -17.20 15.21 -11.03
CA ALA A 214 -16.66 16.21 -11.95
C ALA A 214 -15.13 16.10 -12.10
N ARG A 215 -14.40 15.82 -11.01
CA ARG A 215 -12.94 15.59 -11.06
C ARG A 215 -12.56 14.38 -11.87
N ILE A 216 -13.32 13.29 -11.77
CA ILE A 216 -13.10 12.09 -12.59
C ILE A 216 -13.32 12.44 -14.07
N GLY A 217 -14.39 13.16 -14.40
CA GLY A 217 -14.64 13.64 -15.77
C GLY A 217 -13.50 14.51 -16.29
N ALA A 218 -13.04 15.47 -15.49
CA ALA A 218 -11.93 16.36 -15.85
C ALA A 218 -10.63 15.59 -16.13
N PHE A 219 -10.34 14.51 -15.39
CA PHE A 219 -9.16 13.66 -15.65
C PHE A 219 -9.21 13.00 -17.03
N ASP A 220 -10.39 12.60 -17.49
CA ASP A 220 -10.59 12.00 -18.82
C ASP A 220 -10.95 13.05 -19.90
N GLU A 221 -10.93 14.35 -19.57
CA GLU A 221 -11.35 15.46 -20.43
C GLU A 221 -12.79 15.33 -20.98
N ILE A 222 -13.68 14.75 -20.15
CA ILE A 222 -15.08 14.43 -20.50
C ILE A 222 -16.02 14.98 -19.44
N GLU A 223 -17.19 15.50 -19.85
CA GLU A 223 -18.23 15.91 -18.89
C GLU A 223 -18.80 14.68 -18.16
N ALA A 224 -18.74 14.71 -16.82
CA ALA A 224 -19.26 13.66 -15.96
C ALA A 224 -20.68 13.96 -15.47
N GLU A 225 -21.56 12.98 -15.63
CA GLU A 225 -22.92 13.01 -15.12
C GLU A 225 -23.03 12.07 -13.91
N LEU A 226 -23.34 12.62 -12.75
CA LEU A 226 -23.50 11.85 -11.51
C LEU A 226 -24.95 11.37 -11.36
N THR A 227 -25.11 10.07 -11.13
CA THR A 227 -26.38 9.46 -10.71
C THR A 227 -26.20 8.63 -9.44
N THR A 228 -27.26 8.54 -8.63
CA THR A 228 -27.30 7.64 -7.46
C THR A 228 -28.25 6.50 -7.73
N GLY A 229 -27.82 5.27 -7.43
CA GLY A 229 -28.64 4.07 -7.63
C GLY A 229 -27.81 2.80 -7.46
N PRO A 230 -28.46 1.61 -7.50
CA PRO A 230 -27.77 0.34 -7.33
C PRO A 230 -26.64 0.16 -8.35
N VAL A 231 -25.51 -0.36 -7.90
CA VAL A 231 -24.36 -0.71 -8.73
C VAL A 231 -24.18 -2.22 -8.67
N GLU A 232 -24.15 -2.87 -9.83
CA GLU A 232 -23.90 -4.31 -9.89
C GLU A 232 -22.43 -4.61 -9.61
N VAL A 233 -22.20 -5.23 -8.46
CA VAL A 233 -20.88 -5.67 -8.02
C VAL A 233 -20.61 -7.05 -8.66
N ASN A 234 -20.25 -7.07 -9.94
CA ASN A 234 -20.02 -8.32 -10.67
C ASN A 234 -18.67 -8.95 -10.31
N ALA A 235 -18.67 -10.24 -10.00
CA ALA A 235 -17.53 -11.00 -9.51
C ALA A 235 -16.50 -11.40 -10.60
N HIS A 236 -16.44 -10.69 -11.73
CA HIS A 236 -15.58 -11.02 -12.87
C HIS A 236 -14.70 -9.83 -13.29
N LEU A 237 -13.81 -9.43 -12.39
CA LEU A 237 -12.52 -8.79 -12.70
C LEU A 237 -11.38 -9.61 -12.08
#